data_AF-A0A4V5PTH3-F1
#
_entry.id   AF-A0A4V5PTH3-F1
#
_cell.length_a   1.000
_cell.length_b   1.000
_cell.length_c   1.000
_cell.angle_alpha   90.00
_cell.angle_beta   90.00
_cell.angle_gamma   90.00
#
_symmetry.space_group_name_H-M   'P 1'
#
loop_
_entity.id
_entity.type
_entity.pdbx_description
1 polymer ?
#
loop_
_entity_poly.entity_id
_entity_poly.type
_entity_poly.pdbx_seq_one_letter_code
_entity_poly.pdbx_strand_id
1 'polypeptide(L)'
;MQKIGLSELAASLGWIASVHEDIKLFGIFAKEIGVSDDRFSIIEEEYYKLIGSLEYMITLSETLRLNVTPEVAKDGLNAAKRAIFASDRESGIRGVRFNILDLGILRSSLRDIVMAIEKELRGRRSYSLEPAILPYYDALGMFSETLDKFPASSREDIEHAGKCIAFGEGTAAVFHLMRAMEAIVSGIVALGGLSANPDKEWGKLLSDIGRHTESLPQSNPQEKALRNRWSACHKNLYHVKQAVRNDTMHPKQTYTTEEAKQVFDSTRAFVRELATLI
;
A
#
# COMPACT_ATOMS: atom_id res chain seq x y z
N MET A 1 -2.53 3.57 5.80
CA MET A 1 -1.42 2.58 5.79
C MET A 1 -0.30 3.15 6.63
N GLN A 2 0.04 2.54 7.77
CA GLN A 2 1.12 3.04 8.64
C GLN A 2 2.47 2.62 8.02
N LYS A 3 3.38 3.58 7.78
CA LYS A 3 4.69 3.28 7.19
C LYS A 3 5.53 2.56 8.24
N ILE A 4 5.96 1.34 7.93
CA ILE A 4 6.94 0.59 8.72
C ILE A 4 8.31 0.86 8.12
N GLY A 5 9.23 1.44 8.89
CA GLY A 5 10.63 1.59 8.48
C GLY A 5 11.33 0.24 8.52
N LEU A 6 11.53 -0.41 7.35
CA LEU A 6 12.27 -1.67 7.27
C LEU A 6 13.70 -1.57 7.83
N SER A 7 14.31 -0.39 7.76
CA SER A 7 15.62 -0.09 8.37
C SER A 7 15.58 -0.11 9.90
N GLU A 8 14.50 0.39 10.51
CA GLU A 8 14.32 0.42 11.97
C GLU A 8 14.04 -1.00 12.50
N LEU A 9 13.28 -1.80 11.75
CA LEU A 9 13.06 -3.21 12.04
C LEU A 9 14.37 -4.01 11.97
N ALA A 10 15.14 -3.85 10.89
CA ALA A 10 16.43 -4.53 10.74
C ALA A 10 17.42 -4.13 11.83
N ALA A 11 17.48 -2.84 12.21
CA ALA A 11 18.31 -2.35 13.29
C ALA A 11 17.88 -2.93 14.66
N SER A 12 16.57 -2.97 14.93
CA SER A 12 16.04 -3.52 16.18
C SER A 12 16.30 -5.02 16.32
N LEU A 13 16.10 -5.80 15.24
CA LEU A 13 16.39 -7.23 15.22
C LEU A 13 17.88 -7.52 15.33
N GLY A 14 18.72 -6.75 14.64
CA GLY A 14 20.18 -6.87 14.72
C GLY A 14 20.69 -6.59 16.12
N TRP A 15 20.18 -5.54 16.77
CA TRP A 15 20.55 -5.20 18.14
C TRP A 15 20.05 -6.23 19.15
N ILE A 16 18.79 -6.71 19.04
CA ILE A 16 18.25 -7.78 19.88
C ILE A 16 19.09 -9.07 19.77
N ALA A 17 19.50 -9.43 18.54
CA ALA A 17 20.34 -10.59 18.30
C ALA A 17 21.72 -10.43 18.96
N SER A 18 22.32 -9.23 18.88
CA SER A 18 23.58 -8.90 19.58
C SER A 18 23.43 -9.06 21.08
N VAL A 19 22.41 -8.45 21.68
CA VAL A 19 22.14 -8.52 23.12
C VAL A 19 21.91 -9.96 23.59
N HIS A 20 21.23 -10.78 22.79
CA HIS A 20 21.07 -12.20 23.10
C HIS A 20 22.40 -12.96 23.11
N GLU A 21 23.32 -12.67 22.19
CA GLU A 21 24.69 -13.22 22.22
C GLU A 21 25.51 -12.68 23.39
N ASP A 22 25.40 -11.39 23.69
CA ASP A 22 26.08 -10.78 24.84
C ASP A 22 25.58 -11.40 26.16
N ILE A 23 24.27 -11.59 26.33
CA ILE A 23 23.68 -12.27 27.49
C ILE A 23 24.18 -13.72 27.62
N LYS A 24 24.37 -14.44 26.50
CA LYS A 24 24.98 -15.78 26.53
C LYS A 24 26.43 -15.73 26.99
N LEU A 25 27.22 -14.79 26.47
CA LEU A 25 28.62 -14.61 26.80
C LEU A 25 28.79 -14.18 28.26
N PHE A 26 27.95 -13.29 28.79
CA PHE A 26 27.95 -12.90 30.20
C PHE A 26 27.71 -14.09 31.14
N GLY A 27 26.84 -15.03 30.77
CA GLY A 27 26.62 -16.27 31.54
C GLY A 27 27.82 -17.23 31.55
N ILE A 28 28.70 -17.15 30.55
CA ILE A 28 29.94 -17.95 30.45
C ILE A 28 31.09 -17.20 31.16
N PHE A 29 31.20 -15.89 30.96
CA PHE A 29 32.23 -15.03 31.54
C PHE A 29 32.13 -14.95 33.08
N ALA A 30 30.91 -14.94 33.64
CA ALA A 30 30.69 -14.97 35.09
C ALA A 30 31.24 -16.23 35.78
N LYS A 31 31.48 -17.31 35.03
CA LYS A 31 31.96 -18.59 35.57
C LYS A 31 33.49 -18.75 35.48
N GLU A 32 34.16 -18.06 34.55
CA GLU A 32 35.59 -18.25 34.28
C GLU A 32 36.53 -17.31 35.06
N ILE A 33 36.03 -16.20 35.62
CA ILE A 33 36.90 -15.20 36.30
C ILE A 33 36.83 -15.28 37.83
N GLY A 34 36.10 -16.23 38.43
CA GLY A 34 36.06 -16.38 39.89
C GLY A 34 35.52 -15.15 40.64
N VAL A 35 34.74 -14.30 39.96
CA VAL A 35 34.10 -13.11 40.52
C VAL A 35 32.63 -13.47 40.78
N SER A 36 32.31 -13.83 42.03
CA SER A 36 30.94 -13.98 42.52
C SER A 36 30.29 -12.60 42.78
N ASP A 37 30.39 -11.67 41.84
CA ASP A 37 29.92 -10.31 42.07
C ASP A 37 28.78 -9.97 41.13
N ASP A 38 27.58 -10.18 41.67
CA ASP A 38 26.24 -9.93 41.15
C ASP A 38 25.96 -8.46 40.79
N ARG A 39 26.96 -7.67 40.35
CA ARG A 39 26.85 -6.21 40.39
C ARG A 39 25.99 -5.59 39.30
N PHE A 40 25.98 -6.11 38.06
CA PHE A 40 25.10 -5.65 36.99
C PHE A 40 24.84 -6.75 35.97
N SER A 41 23.61 -6.85 35.49
CA SER A 41 23.27 -7.69 34.34
C SER A 41 23.38 -6.93 33.02
N ILE A 42 23.08 -5.62 33.01
CA ILE A 42 23.13 -4.72 31.83
C ILE A 42 23.42 -3.28 32.32
N ILE A 43 24.19 -2.48 31.58
CA ILE A 43 24.36 -1.04 31.88
C ILE A 43 23.07 -0.25 31.59
N GLU A 44 22.84 0.85 32.31
CA GLU A 44 21.55 1.57 32.27
C GLU A 44 21.15 2.03 30.86
N GLU A 45 22.10 2.49 30.06
CA GLU A 45 21.85 2.91 28.67
C GLU A 45 21.36 1.75 27.79
N GLU A 46 22.02 0.59 27.87
CA GLU A 46 21.63 -0.61 27.11
C GLU A 46 20.31 -1.21 27.61
N TYR A 47 19.99 -1.03 28.89
CA TYR A 47 18.67 -1.38 29.42
C TYR A 47 17.55 -0.55 28.78
N TYR A 48 17.73 0.76 28.62
CA TYR A 48 16.71 1.58 27.97
C TYR A 48 16.56 1.25 26.47
N LYS A 49 17.66 0.92 25.79
CA LYS A 49 17.60 0.37 24.42
C LYS A 49 16.80 -0.93 24.38
N LEU A 50 16.99 -1.82 25.35
CA LEU A 50 16.24 -3.08 25.47
C LEU A 50 14.74 -2.87 25.59
N ILE A 51 14.34 -2.00 26.51
CA ILE A 51 12.93 -1.66 26.73
C ILE A 51 12.34 -1.06 25.45
N GLY A 52 13.02 -0.09 24.84
CA GLY A 52 12.57 0.54 23.60
C GLY A 52 12.43 -0.44 22.44
N SER A 53 13.39 -1.36 22.26
CA SER A 53 13.31 -2.40 21.24
C SER A 53 12.15 -3.37 21.48
N LEU A 54 11.92 -3.82 22.70
CA LEU A 54 10.79 -4.70 23.02
C LEU A 54 9.44 -4.00 22.80
N GLU A 55 9.31 -2.73 23.20
CA GLU A 55 8.09 -1.92 22.97
C GLU A 55 7.83 -1.65 21.48
N TYR A 56 8.88 -1.37 20.71
CA TYR A 56 8.80 -1.25 19.26
C TYR A 56 8.36 -2.58 18.62
N MET A 57 8.95 -3.71 19.04
CA MET A 57 8.60 -5.03 18.53
C MET A 57 7.15 -5.40 18.81
N ILE A 58 6.60 -5.08 19.99
CA ILE A 58 5.18 -5.26 20.30
C ILE A 58 4.33 -4.45 19.32
N THR A 59 4.58 -3.14 19.23
CA THR A 59 3.80 -2.23 18.36
C THR A 59 3.84 -2.68 16.89
N LEU A 60 5.02 -3.04 16.41
CA LEU A 60 5.22 -3.49 15.04
C LEU A 60 4.55 -4.83 14.77
N SER A 61 4.71 -5.81 15.67
CA SER A 61 4.12 -7.14 15.50
C SER A 61 2.59 -7.07 15.55
N GLU A 62 2.00 -6.20 16.38
CA GLU A 62 0.56 -5.92 16.38
C GLU A 62 0.12 -5.23 15.08
N THR A 63 0.89 -4.26 14.57
CA THR A 63 0.63 -3.61 13.28
C THR A 63 0.65 -4.60 12.12
N LEU A 64 1.61 -5.52 12.14
CA LEU A 64 1.73 -6.62 11.19
C LEU A 64 0.70 -7.73 11.45
N ARG A 65 -0.13 -7.63 12.51
CA ARG A 65 -1.09 -8.65 12.93
C ARG A 65 -0.44 -10.02 13.11
N LEU A 66 0.74 -10.06 13.72
CA LEU A 66 1.35 -11.28 14.22
C LEU A 66 0.61 -11.68 15.50
N ASN A 67 0.37 -12.97 15.69
CA ASN A 67 -0.42 -13.52 16.78
C ASN A 67 0.44 -13.91 17.98
N VAL A 68 1.64 -14.44 17.75
CA VAL A 68 2.51 -14.99 18.80
C VAL A 68 3.58 -13.99 19.21
N THR A 69 4.20 -13.32 18.23
CA THR A 69 5.29 -12.37 18.45
C THR A 69 4.99 -11.29 19.50
N PRO A 70 3.81 -10.61 19.51
CA PRO A 70 3.52 -9.58 20.50
C PRO A 70 3.52 -10.11 21.93
N GLU A 71 2.97 -11.30 22.16
CA GLU A 71 2.86 -11.88 23.49
C GLU A 71 4.23 -12.31 24.03
N VAL A 72 5.06 -12.95 23.19
CA VAL A 72 6.44 -13.29 23.57
C VAL A 72 7.26 -12.03 23.87
N ALA A 73 7.06 -10.95 23.11
CA ALA A 73 7.70 -9.66 23.37
C ALA A 73 7.20 -8.99 24.66
N LYS A 74 5.91 -9.09 24.97
CA LYS A 74 5.33 -8.62 26.24
C LYS A 74 5.90 -9.40 27.43
N ASP A 75 6.08 -10.71 27.32
CA ASP A 75 6.71 -11.52 28.38
C ASP A 75 8.14 -11.06 28.66
N GLY A 76 8.92 -10.83 27.59
CA GLY A 76 10.27 -10.28 27.69
C GLY A 76 10.29 -8.88 28.30
N LEU A 77 9.37 -8.01 27.88
CA LEU A 77 9.25 -6.64 28.39
C LEU A 77 8.86 -6.62 29.88
N ASN A 78 7.93 -7.49 30.28
CA ASN A 78 7.50 -7.60 31.67
C ASN A 78 8.63 -8.13 32.56
N ALA A 79 9.42 -9.09 32.08
CA ALA A 79 10.62 -9.54 32.78
C ALA A 79 11.68 -8.43 32.85
N ALA A 80 11.88 -7.69 31.75
CA ALA A 80 12.80 -6.55 31.72
C ALA A 80 12.39 -5.46 32.73
N LYS A 81 11.11 -5.12 32.81
CA LYS A 81 10.59 -4.07 33.73
C LYS A 81 10.70 -4.43 35.22
N ARG A 82 10.96 -5.69 35.57
CA ARG A 82 11.22 -6.12 36.96
C ARG A 82 12.69 -5.99 37.37
N ALA A 83 13.55 -5.45 36.51
CA ALA A 83 14.94 -5.19 36.85
C ALA A 83 15.08 -4.24 38.05
N ILE A 84 16.14 -4.45 38.84
CA ILE A 84 16.50 -3.59 39.95
C ILE A 84 17.66 -2.70 39.51
N PHE A 85 17.47 -1.39 39.58
CA PHE A 85 18.54 -0.42 39.31
C PHE A 85 19.55 -0.43 40.45
N ALA A 86 20.82 -0.46 40.09
CA ALA A 86 21.93 -0.35 41.03
C ALA A 86 22.96 0.65 40.49
N SER A 87 23.83 1.13 41.37
CA SER A 87 24.97 1.96 41.01
C SER A 87 26.23 1.44 41.69
N ASP A 88 27.33 1.47 40.94
CA ASP A 88 28.64 1.22 41.50
C ASP A 88 29.21 2.53 42.04
N ARG A 89 29.58 2.53 43.32
CA ARG A 89 30.10 3.72 44.00
C ARG A 89 31.52 4.06 43.57
N GLU A 90 32.29 3.09 43.08
CA GLU A 90 33.69 3.29 42.70
C GLU A 90 33.83 3.74 41.23
N SER A 91 33.13 3.07 40.32
CA SER A 91 33.17 3.42 38.89
C SER A 91 32.16 4.49 38.47
N GLY A 92 31.16 4.79 39.31
CA GLY A 92 30.05 5.68 38.99
C GLY A 92 29.08 5.11 37.95
N ILE A 93 29.32 3.90 37.47
CA ILE A 93 28.49 3.23 36.45
C ILE A 93 27.15 2.85 37.07
N ARG A 94 26.07 3.14 36.33
CA ARG A 94 24.71 2.70 36.64
C ARG A 94 24.32 1.54 35.75
N GLY A 95 23.56 0.62 36.32
CA GLY A 95 23.05 -0.51 35.58
C GLY A 95 21.87 -1.17 36.27
N VAL A 96 21.39 -2.23 35.65
CA VAL A 96 20.26 -3.00 36.13
C VAL A 96 20.68 -4.43 36.44
N ARG A 97 20.03 -5.01 37.44
CA ARG A 97 20.16 -6.42 37.82
C ARG A 97 18.83 -7.13 37.61
N PHE A 98 18.90 -8.36 37.11
CA PHE A 98 17.77 -9.27 37.06
C PHE A 98 17.93 -10.37 38.10
N ASN A 99 16.84 -10.79 38.72
CA ASN A 99 16.86 -12.08 39.40
C ASN A 99 16.96 -13.21 38.35
N ILE A 100 17.38 -14.40 38.79
CA ILE A 100 17.63 -15.56 37.90
C ILE A 100 16.40 -15.93 37.07
N LEU A 101 15.20 -15.83 37.66
CA LEU A 101 13.95 -16.16 36.98
C LEU A 101 13.66 -15.16 35.85
N ASP A 102 13.73 -13.87 36.13
CA ASP A 102 13.48 -12.81 35.16
C ASP A 102 14.52 -12.78 34.04
N LEU A 103 15.79 -13.04 34.36
CA LEU A 103 16.84 -13.19 33.36
C LEU A 103 16.57 -14.40 32.45
N GLY A 104 16.10 -15.51 33.02
CA GLY A 104 15.68 -16.69 32.28
C GLY A 104 14.54 -16.40 31.31
N ILE A 105 13.47 -15.75 31.80
CA ILE A 105 12.31 -15.35 30.99
C ILE A 105 12.75 -14.42 29.87
N LEU A 106 13.50 -13.36 30.19
CA LEU A 106 14.00 -12.39 29.22
C LEU A 106 14.81 -13.10 28.12
N ARG A 107 15.73 -13.98 28.49
CA ARG A 107 16.55 -14.73 27.52
C ARG A 107 15.70 -15.63 26.62
N SER A 108 14.74 -16.38 27.19
CA SER A 108 13.83 -17.20 26.37
C SER A 108 12.99 -16.34 25.44
N SER A 109 12.42 -15.24 25.92
CA SER A 109 11.61 -14.34 25.11
C SER A 109 12.40 -13.73 23.96
N LEU A 110 13.62 -13.24 24.17
CA LEU A 110 14.45 -12.67 23.10
C LEU A 110 14.73 -13.67 21.98
N ARG A 111 15.07 -14.92 22.35
CA ARG A 111 15.26 -16.01 21.39
C ARG A 111 13.97 -16.35 20.65
N ASP A 112 12.88 -16.46 21.40
CA ASP A 112 11.60 -16.94 20.89
C ASP A 112 10.90 -15.89 20.02
N ILE A 113 11.15 -14.58 20.21
CA ILE A 113 10.70 -13.48 19.33
C ILE A 113 11.22 -13.69 17.91
N VAL A 114 12.52 -13.93 17.74
CA VAL A 114 13.12 -14.12 16.41
C VAL A 114 12.49 -15.32 15.70
N MET A 115 12.38 -16.45 16.41
CA MET A 115 11.75 -17.66 15.86
C MET A 115 10.25 -17.47 15.54
N ALA A 116 9.53 -16.75 16.40
CA ALA A 116 8.11 -16.46 16.20
C ALA A 116 7.91 -15.60 14.95
N ILE A 117 8.70 -14.54 14.77
CA ILE A 117 8.63 -13.67 13.60
C ILE A 117 8.89 -14.48 12.33
N GLU A 118 9.97 -15.25 12.27
CA GLU A 118 10.29 -16.07 11.10
C GLU A 118 9.16 -17.03 10.77
N LYS A 119 8.60 -17.70 11.78
CA LYS A 119 7.51 -18.66 11.59
C LYS A 119 6.22 -17.99 11.11
N GLU A 120 5.86 -16.85 11.71
CA GLU A 120 4.62 -16.14 11.38
C GLU A 120 4.69 -15.40 10.04
N LEU A 121 5.89 -14.98 9.63
CA LEU A 121 6.12 -14.38 8.32
C LEU A 121 6.27 -15.42 7.20
N ARG A 122 6.72 -16.66 7.47
CA ARG A 122 6.91 -17.71 6.45
C ARG A 122 5.67 -17.98 5.59
N GLY A 123 4.48 -17.79 6.14
CA GLY A 123 3.21 -17.99 5.44
C GLY A 123 2.65 -16.74 4.74
N ARG A 124 3.34 -15.60 4.81
CA ARG A 124 2.83 -14.30 4.34
C ARG A 124 3.63 -13.82 3.14
N ARG A 125 2.93 -13.31 2.13
CA ARG A 125 3.53 -12.57 1.02
C ARG A 125 3.34 -11.08 1.28
N SER A 126 4.42 -10.32 1.24
CA SER A 126 4.39 -8.87 1.25
C SER A 126 4.84 -8.34 -0.11
N TYR A 127 4.27 -7.22 -0.52
CA TYR A 127 4.64 -6.53 -1.75
C TYR A 127 5.13 -5.14 -1.37
N SER A 128 6.26 -4.73 -1.94
CA SER A 128 6.75 -3.36 -1.85
C SER A 128 6.45 -2.66 -3.16
N LEU A 129 5.80 -1.50 -3.07
CA LEU A 129 5.46 -0.68 -4.22
C LEU A 129 6.48 0.45 -4.36
N GLU A 130 6.96 0.68 -5.57
CA GLU A 130 7.81 1.82 -5.86
C GLU A 130 7.05 3.14 -5.63
N PRO A 131 7.68 4.20 -5.10
CA PRO A 131 6.99 5.48 -4.89
C PRO A 131 6.30 6.03 -6.15
N ALA A 132 6.88 5.78 -7.32
CA ALA A 132 6.34 6.21 -8.61
C ALA A 132 5.00 5.53 -8.97
N ILE A 133 4.69 4.36 -8.42
CA ILE A 133 3.46 3.61 -8.71
C ILE A 133 2.32 3.91 -7.73
N LEU A 134 2.63 4.53 -6.58
CA LEU A 134 1.64 4.85 -5.54
C LEU A 134 0.42 5.63 -6.05
N PRO A 135 0.54 6.60 -6.98
CA PRO A 135 -0.64 7.28 -7.52
C PRO A 135 -1.67 6.34 -8.16
N TYR A 136 -1.23 5.22 -8.75
CA TYR A 136 -2.13 4.22 -9.32
C TYR A 136 -2.79 3.35 -8.26
N TYR A 137 -2.12 3.07 -7.13
CA TYR A 137 -2.75 2.35 -6.03
C TYR A 137 -3.94 3.13 -5.43
N ASP A 138 -3.80 4.46 -5.34
CA ASP A 138 -4.84 5.40 -4.91
C ASP A 138 -5.50 6.12 -6.13
N ALA A 139 -5.83 5.34 -7.16
CA ALA A 139 -6.24 5.80 -8.49
C ALA A 139 -7.34 6.89 -8.51
N LEU A 140 -8.28 6.84 -7.56
CA LEU A 140 -9.39 7.78 -7.48
C LEU A 140 -8.92 9.23 -7.33
N GLY A 141 -7.80 9.46 -6.64
CA GLY A 141 -7.21 10.81 -6.53
C GLY A 141 -6.86 11.41 -7.89
N MET A 142 -6.56 10.57 -8.89
CA MET A 142 -6.23 10.99 -10.25
C MET A 142 -7.46 11.39 -11.07
N PHE A 143 -8.68 11.11 -10.59
CA PHE A 143 -9.96 11.44 -11.25
C PHE A 143 -10.82 12.42 -10.45
N SER A 144 -10.31 12.92 -9.32
CA SER A 144 -11.08 13.59 -8.26
C SER A 144 -12.04 14.69 -8.76
N GLU A 145 -11.63 15.49 -9.75
CA GLU A 145 -12.44 16.57 -10.31
C GLU A 145 -13.69 16.12 -11.09
N THR A 146 -13.80 14.82 -11.38
CA THR A 146 -14.85 14.27 -12.24
C THR A 146 -15.69 13.16 -11.61
N LEU A 147 -15.23 12.55 -10.52
CA LEU A 147 -15.84 11.34 -9.96
C LEU A 147 -17.33 11.51 -9.63
N ASP A 148 -17.75 12.69 -9.17
CA ASP A 148 -19.13 12.99 -8.78
C ASP A 148 -20.12 13.12 -9.92
N LYS A 149 -19.63 13.15 -11.17
CA LYS A 149 -20.48 13.22 -12.36
C LYS A 149 -20.82 11.85 -12.94
N PHE A 150 -20.23 10.77 -12.41
CA PHE A 150 -20.37 9.43 -12.97
C PHE A 150 -20.85 8.40 -11.94
N PRO A 151 -21.48 7.28 -12.39
CA PRO A 151 -21.98 6.24 -11.51
C PRO A 151 -20.91 5.66 -10.59
N ALA A 152 -21.29 5.27 -9.38
CA ALA A 152 -20.37 4.69 -8.40
C ALA A 152 -19.62 3.44 -8.92
N SER A 153 -20.28 2.62 -9.75
CA SER A 153 -19.67 1.46 -10.40
C SER A 153 -18.44 1.80 -11.26
N SER A 154 -18.43 2.96 -11.92
CA SER A 154 -17.26 3.41 -12.69
C SER A 154 -16.06 3.71 -11.80
N ARG A 155 -16.31 4.18 -10.57
CA ARG A 155 -15.26 4.51 -9.60
C ARG A 155 -14.58 3.24 -9.08
N GLU A 156 -15.38 2.21 -8.76
CA GLU A 156 -14.87 0.90 -8.34
C GLU A 156 -13.97 0.29 -9.40
N ASP A 157 -14.38 0.32 -10.67
CA ASP A 157 -13.56 -0.19 -11.77
C ASP A 157 -12.30 0.66 -12.02
N ILE A 158 -12.35 1.99 -11.90
CA ILE A 158 -11.14 2.86 -11.97
C ILE A 158 -10.16 2.53 -10.84
N GLU A 159 -10.65 2.31 -9.62
CA GLU A 159 -9.83 1.96 -8.47
C GLU A 159 -9.15 0.60 -8.67
N HIS A 160 -9.90 -0.41 -9.13
CA HIS A 160 -9.34 -1.72 -9.45
C HIS A 160 -8.33 -1.65 -10.59
N ALA A 161 -8.59 -0.86 -11.64
CA ALA A 161 -7.64 -0.68 -12.73
C ALA A 161 -6.30 -0.13 -12.24
N GLY A 162 -6.32 0.88 -11.38
CA GLY A 162 -5.09 1.45 -10.82
C GLY A 162 -4.34 0.46 -9.91
N LYS A 163 -5.05 -0.33 -9.09
CA LYS A 163 -4.43 -1.41 -8.31
C LYS A 163 -3.79 -2.46 -9.21
N CYS A 164 -4.46 -2.88 -10.27
CA CYS A 164 -3.88 -3.80 -11.26
C CYS A 164 -2.59 -3.23 -11.87
N ILE A 165 -2.57 -1.93 -12.24
CA ILE A 165 -1.34 -1.26 -12.68
C ILE A 165 -0.26 -1.30 -11.59
N ALA A 166 -0.63 -1.02 -10.33
CA ALA A 166 0.30 -1.03 -9.20
C ALA A 166 0.95 -2.39 -8.94
N PHE A 167 0.26 -3.49 -9.28
CA PHE A 167 0.75 -4.86 -9.14
C PHE A 167 1.25 -5.49 -10.44
N GLY A 168 1.37 -4.73 -11.53
CA GLY A 168 1.91 -5.22 -12.80
C GLY A 168 0.93 -6.01 -13.68
N GLU A 169 -0.36 -6.00 -13.34
CA GLU A 169 -1.42 -6.76 -14.02
C GLU A 169 -2.07 -5.93 -15.15
N GLY A 170 -1.28 -5.62 -16.19
CA GLY A 170 -1.68 -4.70 -17.26
C GLY A 170 -2.97 -5.10 -17.99
N THR A 171 -3.10 -6.37 -18.37
CA THR A 171 -4.32 -6.88 -19.04
C THR A 171 -5.57 -6.70 -18.17
N ALA A 172 -5.50 -7.06 -16.89
CA ALA A 172 -6.61 -6.91 -15.95
C ALA A 172 -6.99 -5.42 -15.74
N ALA A 173 -5.98 -4.55 -15.68
CA ALA A 173 -6.21 -3.11 -15.59
C ALA A 173 -7.02 -2.59 -16.78
N VAL A 174 -6.66 -3.00 -18.01
CA VAL A 174 -7.37 -2.59 -19.22
C VAL A 174 -8.82 -3.12 -19.21
N PHE A 175 -9.07 -4.35 -18.75
CA PHE A 175 -10.44 -4.87 -18.59
C PHE A 175 -11.28 -4.01 -17.64
N HIS A 176 -10.74 -3.65 -16.47
CA HIS A 176 -11.42 -2.74 -15.54
C HIS A 176 -11.68 -1.37 -16.17
N LEU A 177 -10.72 -0.81 -16.91
CA LEU A 177 -10.91 0.46 -17.62
C LEU A 177 -12.03 0.39 -18.66
N MET A 178 -12.17 -0.73 -19.38
CA MET A 178 -13.27 -0.88 -20.36
C MET A 178 -14.63 -0.93 -19.66
N ARG A 179 -14.75 -1.62 -18.52
CA ARG A 179 -15.98 -1.65 -17.71
C ARG A 179 -16.32 -0.27 -17.13
N ALA A 180 -15.32 0.45 -16.61
CA ALA A 180 -15.51 1.82 -16.15
C ALA A 180 -16.03 2.71 -17.27
N MET A 181 -15.42 2.61 -18.46
CA MET A 181 -15.85 3.37 -19.63
C MET A 181 -17.29 3.05 -20.04
N GLU A 182 -17.73 1.79 -20.03
CA GLU A 182 -19.12 1.39 -20.31
C GLU A 182 -20.11 2.12 -19.37
N ALA A 183 -19.81 2.16 -18.08
CA ALA A 183 -20.62 2.88 -17.10
C ALA A 183 -20.59 4.41 -17.31
N ILE A 184 -19.43 4.97 -17.66
CA ILE A 184 -19.25 6.40 -17.91
C ILE A 184 -20.00 6.85 -19.17
N VAL A 185 -19.86 6.13 -20.29
CA VAL A 185 -20.50 6.49 -21.56
C VAL A 185 -22.02 6.36 -21.51
N SER A 186 -22.54 5.51 -20.62
CA SER A 186 -23.98 5.41 -20.35
C SER A 186 -24.57 6.73 -19.85
N GLY A 187 -23.80 7.55 -19.14
CA GLY A 187 -24.22 8.89 -18.71
C GLY A 187 -24.45 9.86 -19.88
N ILE A 188 -23.68 9.74 -20.97
CA ILE A 188 -23.82 10.59 -22.17
C ILE A 188 -25.16 10.36 -22.84
N VAL A 189 -25.56 9.09 -22.96
CA VAL A 189 -26.81 8.70 -23.61
C VAL A 189 -28.00 9.37 -22.94
N ALA A 190 -27.99 9.42 -21.60
CA ALA A 190 -29.01 10.09 -20.81
C ALA A 190 -29.04 11.62 -21.01
N LEU A 191 -27.88 12.28 -21.14
CA LEU A 191 -27.79 13.74 -21.25
C LEU A 191 -28.04 14.27 -22.66
N GLY A 192 -27.56 13.56 -23.68
CA GLY A 192 -27.72 13.95 -25.08
C GLY A 192 -29.08 13.56 -25.69
N GLY A 193 -29.96 12.90 -24.92
CA GLY A 193 -31.18 12.31 -25.45
C GLY A 193 -30.91 11.24 -26.52
N LEU A 194 -29.75 10.59 -26.45
CA LEU A 194 -29.34 9.57 -27.42
C LEU A 194 -30.04 8.25 -27.06
N SER A 195 -30.24 7.37 -28.04
CA SER A 195 -31.00 6.12 -27.86
C SER A 195 -30.14 4.85 -27.91
N ALA A 196 -28.81 4.99 -27.93
CA ALA A 196 -27.90 3.85 -28.02
C ALA A 196 -27.86 3.08 -26.70
N ASN A 197 -27.83 1.75 -26.78
CA ASN A 197 -27.44 0.92 -25.65
C ASN A 197 -25.89 0.90 -25.57
N PRO A 198 -25.29 1.57 -24.58
CA PRO A 198 -23.83 1.70 -24.44
C PRO A 198 -23.14 0.35 -24.31
N ASP A 199 -23.81 -0.63 -23.68
CA ASP A 199 -23.27 -1.96 -23.39
C ASP A 199 -23.05 -2.80 -24.67
N LYS A 200 -23.73 -2.47 -25.77
CA LYS A 200 -23.74 -3.29 -26.99
C LYS A 200 -23.32 -2.54 -28.24
N GLU A 201 -23.35 -1.20 -28.24
CA GLU A 201 -23.27 -0.43 -29.47
C GLU A 201 -22.32 0.79 -29.38
N TRP A 202 -21.10 0.64 -28.86
CA TRP A 202 -20.09 1.72 -28.84
C TRP A 202 -19.89 2.39 -30.21
N GLY A 203 -19.99 1.62 -31.29
CA GLY A 203 -19.93 2.16 -32.65
C GLY A 203 -21.12 3.06 -33.00
N LYS A 204 -22.33 2.70 -32.58
CA LYS A 204 -23.53 3.52 -32.78
C LYS A 204 -23.50 4.74 -31.87
N LEU A 205 -23.11 4.58 -30.61
CA LEU A 205 -22.92 5.70 -29.70
C LEU A 205 -21.97 6.74 -30.30
N LEU A 206 -20.85 6.27 -30.86
CA LEU A 206 -19.91 7.15 -31.54
C LEU A 206 -20.58 7.88 -32.73
N SER A 207 -21.31 7.16 -33.59
CA SER A 207 -22.06 7.77 -34.70
C SER A 207 -23.12 8.77 -34.21
N ASP A 208 -23.79 8.50 -33.09
CA ASP A 208 -24.81 9.36 -32.51
C ASP A 208 -24.20 10.65 -31.95
N ILE A 209 -23.07 10.54 -31.25
CA ILE A 209 -22.28 11.69 -30.79
C ILE A 209 -21.80 12.51 -32.00
N GLY A 210 -21.32 11.86 -33.07
CA GLY A 210 -20.89 12.54 -34.29
C GLY A 210 -22.02 13.36 -34.92
N ARG A 211 -23.19 12.74 -35.14
CA ARG A 211 -24.38 13.43 -35.67
C ARG A 211 -24.86 14.57 -34.77
N HIS A 212 -24.87 14.35 -33.45
CA HIS A 212 -25.21 15.40 -32.50
C HIS A 212 -24.24 16.59 -32.63
N THR A 213 -22.94 16.33 -32.68
CA THR A 213 -21.88 17.34 -32.84
C THR A 213 -22.05 18.15 -34.14
N GLU A 214 -22.44 17.50 -35.23
CA GLU A 214 -22.70 18.15 -36.53
C GLU A 214 -23.97 19.00 -36.51
N SER A 215 -24.98 18.61 -35.74
CA SER A 215 -26.24 19.34 -35.59
C SER A 215 -26.16 20.60 -34.73
N LEU A 216 -25.08 20.76 -33.95
CA LEU A 216 -24.91 21.90 -33.06
C LEU A 216 -24.70 23.21 -33.85
N PRO A 217 -25.34 24.32 -33.43
CA PRO A 217 -25.14 25.62 -34.04
C PRO A 217 -23.70 26.12 -33.84
N GLN A 218 -23.29 27.11 -34.64
CA GLN A 218 -21.92 27.65 -34.65
C GLN A 218 -21.90 29.17 -34.86
N SER A 219 -23.03 29.82 -34.62
CA SER A 219 -23.27 31.23 -34.92
C SER A 219 -22.54 32.15 -33.93
N ASN A 220 -22.25 31.67 -32.73
CA ASN A 220 -21.53 32.44 -31.70
C ASN A 220 -20.39 31.65 -31.02
N PRO A 221 -19.50 32.32 -30.25
CA PRO A 221 -18.37 31.67 -29.59
C PRO A 221 -18.76 30.56 -28.60
N GLN A 222 -19.88 30.70 -27.89
CA GLN A 222 -20.33 29.70 -26.91
C GLN A 222 -20.78 28.41 -27.60
N GLU A 223 -21.51 28.53 -28.71
CA GLU A 223 -21.94 27.42 -29.55
C GLU A 223 -20.74 26.69 -30.17
N LYS A 224 -19.75 27.44 -30.68
CA LYS A 224 -18.48 26.85 -31.17
C LYS A 224 -17.74 26.11 -30.06
N ALA A 225 -17.69 26.67 -28.84
CA ALA A 225 -17.05 26.03 -27.70
C ALA A 225 -17.77 24.74 -27.29
N LEU A 226 -19.10 24.70 -27.30
CA LEU A 226 -19.88 23.49 -27.05
C LEU A 226 -19.61 22.42 -28.13
N ARG A 227 -19.63 22.80 -29.41
CA ARG A 227 -19.29 21.89 -30.51
C ARG A 227 -17.89 21.32 -30.40
N ASN A 228 -16.90 22.14 -30.01
CA ASN A 228 -15.53 21.69 -29.80
C ASN A 228 -15.42 20.66 -28.66
N ARG A 229 -16.13 20.85 -27.55
CA ARG A 229 -16.17 19.88 -26.44
C ARG A 229 -16.77 18.54 -26.87
N TRP A 230 -17.89 18.56 -27.59
CA TRP A 230 -18.48 17.35 -28.17
C TRP A 230 -17.56 16.65 -29.17
N SER A 231 -16.86 17.42 -30.02
CA SER A 231 -15.87 16.89 -30.97
C SER A 231 -14.67 16.25 -30.26
N ALA A 232 -14.18 16.85 -29.17
CA ALA A 232 -13.12 16.29 -28.34
C ALA A 232 -13.55 14.97 -27.68
N CYS A 233 -14.77 14.93 -27.12
CA CYS A 233 -15.37 13.72 -26.55
C CYS A 233 -15.49 12.59 -27.61
N HIS A 234 -16.00 12.92 -28.81
CA HIS A 234 -16.10 11.97 -29.93
C HIS A 234 -14.73 11.39 -30.32
N LYS A 235 -13.72 12.25 -30.52
CA LYS A 235 -12.36 11.85 -30.88
C LYS A 235 -11.78 10.86 -29.87
N ASN A 236 -11.87 11.19 -28.58
CA ASN A 236 -11.32 10.35 -27.52
C ASN A 236 -12.03 8.99 -27.42
N LEU A 237 -13.37 8.97 -27.53
CA LEU A 237 -14.14 7.73 -27.53
C LEU A 237 -13.78 6.82 -28.72
N TYR A 238 -13.58 7.40 -29.91
CA TYR A 238 -13.15 6.64 -31.08
C TYR A 238 -11.81 5.93 -30.85
N HIS A 239 -10.83 6.64 -30.30
CA HIS A 239 -9.51 6.06 -30.03
C HIS A 239 -9.56 4.93 -29.01
N VAL A 240 -10.30 5.10 -27.90
CA VAL A 240 -10.48 4.03 -26.91
C VAL A 240 -11.16 2.80 -27.53
N LYS A 241 -12.20 3.02 -28.35
CA LYS A 241 -12.91 1.93 -29.04
C LYS A 241 -11.97 1.13 -29.95
N GLN A 242 -11.25 1.83 -30.83
CA GLN A 242 -10.47 1.20 -31.89
C GLN A 242 -9.19 0.56 -31.37
N ALA A 243 -8.45 1.26 -30.52
CA ALA A 243 -7.13 0.82 -30.08
C ALA A 243 -7.15 -0.10 -28.87
N VAL A 244 -8.26 -0.15 -28.13
CA VAL A 244 -8.32 -0.85 -26.84
C VAL A 244 -9.50 -1.79 -26.77
N ARG A 245 -10.74 -1.29 -26.84
CA ARG A 245 -11.93 -2.11 -26.58
C ARG A 245 -12.06 -3.27 -27.55
N ASN A 246 -11.88 -3.03 -28.85
CA ASN A 246 -12.03 -4.08 -29.87
C ASN A 246 -11.02 -5.21 -29.68
N ASP A 247 -9.77 -4.86 -29.37
CA ASP A 247 -8.69 -5.83 -29.22
C ASP A 247 -8.73 -6.54 -27.86
N THR A 248 -9.07 -5.82 -26.77
CA THR A 248 -9.21 -6.38 -25.41
C THR A 248 -10.30 -7.44 -25.33
N MET A 249 -11.39 -7.26 -26.09
CA MET A 249 -12.48 -8.24 -26.16
C MET A 249 -12.10 -9.50 -26.95
N HIS A 250 -10.96 -9.50 -27.66
CA HIS A 250 -10.44 -10.67 -28.37
C HIS A 250 -9.44 -11.43 -27.47
N PRO A 251 -9.57 -12.76 -27.26
CA PRO A 251 -8.76 -13.52 -26.29
C PRO A 251 -7.23 -13.56 -26.51
N LYS A 252 -6.74 -12.93 -27.57
CA LYS A 252 -5.32 -12.98 -27.98
C LYS A 252 -4.53 -11.74 -27.57
N GLN A 253 -5.20 -10.69 -27.09
CA GLN A 253 -4.52 -9.45 -26.73
C GLN A 253 -4.16 -9.47 -25.24
N THR A 254 -2.90 -9.16 -24.95
CA THR A 254 -2.40 -8.89 -23.61
C THR A 254 -1.81 -7.48 -23.57
N TYR A 255 -1.73 -6.92 -22.36
CA TYR A 255 -1.18 -5.59 -22.14
C TYR A 255 -0.11 -5.64 -21.06
N THR A 256 1.01 -5.00 -21.36
CA THR A 256 2.05 -4.63 -20.39
C THR A 256 1.52 -3.56 -19.43
N THR A 257 2.25 -3.34 -18.32
CA THR A 257 1.91 -2.28 -17.37
C THR A 257 2.00 -0.90 -18.02
N GLU A 258 2.97 -0.67 -18.90
CA GLU A 258 3.17 0.58 -19.62
C GLU A 258 2.01 0.87 -20.57
N GLU A 259 1.55 -0.12 -21.33
CA GLU A 259 0.37 0.02 -22.19
C GLU A 259 -0.88 0.28 -21.35
N ALA A 260 -1.06 -0.42 -20.23
CA ALA A 260 -2.18 -0.16 -19.33
C ALA A 260 -2.19 1.26 -18.75
N LYS A 261 -1.01 1.83 -18.42
CA LYS A 261 -0.88 3.24 -18.01
C LYS A 261 -1.32 4.21 -19.11
N GLN A 262 -0.95 3.93 -20.37
CA GLN A 262 -1.40 4.75 -21.51
C GLN A 262 -2.92 4.70 -21.70
N VAL A 263 -3.53 3.52 -21.54
CA VAL A 263 -5.00 3.38 -21.56
C VAL A 263 -5.62 4.14 -20.39
N PHE A 264 -5.06 4.02 -19.19
CA PHE A 264 -5.53 4.73 -17.99
C PHE A 264 -5.52 6.25 -18.18
N ASP A 265 -4.42 6.82 -18.68
CA ASP A 265 -4.31 8.25 -18.96
C ASP A 265 -5.28 8.70 -20.06
N SER A 266 -5.50 7.87 -21.08
CA SER A 266 -6.47 8.12 -22.15
C SER A 266 -7.91 8.11 -21.62
N THR A 267 -8.25 7.15 -20.76
CA THR A 267 -9.53 7.11 -20.04
C THR A 267 -9.71 8.35 -19.17
N ARG A 268 -8.69 8.77 -18.41
CA ARG A 268 -8.76 10.00 -17.62
C ARG A 268 -9.02 11.24 -18.48
N ALA A 269 -8.32 11.37 -19.61
CA ALA A 269 -8.53 12.48 -20.54
C ALA A 269 -9.97 12.49 -21.10
N PHE A 270 -10.50 11.32 -21.48
CA PHE A 270 -11.88 11.19 -21.93
C PHE A 270 -12.89 11.61 -20.85
N VAL A 271 -12.72 11.10 -19.62
CA VAL A 271 -13.61 11.39 -18.49
C VAL A 271 -13.63 12.89 -18.18
N ARG A 272 -12.48 13.57 -18.24
CA ARG A 272 -12.39 15.03 -18.06
C ARG A 272 -13.15 15.81 -19.12
N GLU A 273 -12.96 15.46 -20.39
CA GLU A 273 -13.68 16.12 -21.49
C GLU A 273 -15.18 15.89 -21.36
N LEU A 274 -15.58 14.65 -21.06
CA LEU A 274 -16.98 14.31 -20.89
C LEU A 274 -17.60 15.05 -19.69
N ALA A 275 -16.90 15.16 -18.57
CA ALA A 275 -17.36 15.89 -17.42
C ALA A 275 -17.67 17.37 -17.72
N THR A 276 -17.16 17.95 -18.81
CA THR A 276 -17.53 19.32 -19.22
C THR A 276 -18.90 19.40 -19.91
N LEU A 277 -19.49 18.28 -20.31
CA LEU A 277 -20.80 18.18 -20.97
C LEU A 277 -21.95 17.90 -20.00
N ILE A 278 -21.62 17.55 -18.75
CA ILE A 278 -22.52 17.21 -17.64
C ILE A 278 -22.48 18.32 -16.58
#